data_AF-A0A2M7SK11-F1
#
_entry.id   AF-A0A2M7SK11-F1
#
_cell.length_a   1.000
_cell.length_b   1.000
_cell.length_c   1.000
_cell.angle_alpha   90.00
_cell.angle_beta   90.00
_cell.angle_gamma   90.00
#
_symmetry.space_group_name_H-M   'P 1'
#
loop_
_entity.id
_entity.type
_entity.pdbx_description
1 polymer ?
#
loop_
_entity_poly.entity_id
_entity_poly.type
_entity_poly.pdbx_seq_one_letter_code
_entity_poly.pdbx_strand_id
1 'polypeptide(L)' 'MIQIQGGIGLVNRLAALNIRPGKRITKVSSMLMRGPVTIEVDRTQVAIGFGMANRVIVELDEAAK' A
#
# COMPACT_ATOMS: atom_id res chain seq x y z
N MET A 1 -2.42 -1.99 -7.98
CA MET A 1 -2.72 -2.91 -6.85
C MET A 1 -3.79 -3.88 -7.27
N ILE A 2 -3.58 -5.18 -7.02
CA ILE A 2 -4.50 -6.24 -7.45
C ILE A 2 -5.26 -6.90 -6.31
N GLN A 3 -4.68 -6.98 -5.10
CA GLN A 3 -5.32 -7.68 -3.99
C GLN A 3 -4.85 -7.17 -2.63
N ILE A 4 -5.71 -7.29 -1.62
CA ILE A 4 -5.37 -7.11 -0.20
C ILE A 4 -5.64 -8.43 0.53
N GLN A 5 -4.62 -9.00 1.17
CA GLN A 5 -4.69 -10.26 1.91
C GLN A 5 -4.97 -10.03 3.40
N GLY A 6 -6.24 -10.02 3.79
CA GLY A 6 -6.61 -9.96 5.20
C GLY A 6 -8.11 -9.95 5.43
N GLY A 7 -8.50 -9.91 6.71
CA GLY A 7 -9.89 -9.80 7.09
C GLY A 7 -10.48 -8.42 6.81
N ILE A 8 -11.80 -8.31 6.96
CA ILE A 8 -12.58 -7.11 6.63
C ILE A 8 -12.10 -5.84 7.34
N GLY A 9 -11.59 -5.95 8.57
CA GLY A 9 -11.05 -4.81 9.32
C GLY A 9 -9.82 -4.18 8.65
N LEU A 10 -8.90 -5.00 8.11
CA LEU A 10 -7.74 -4.50 7.38
C LEU A 10 -8.17 -3.86 6.05
N VAL A 11 -9.06 -4.54 5.32
CA VAL A 11 -9.57 -4.07 4.03
C VAL A 11 -10.25 -2.71 4.20
N ASN A 12 -11.13 -2.58 5.20
CA ASN A 12 -11.83 -1.33 5.49
C ASN A 12 -10.87 -0.21 5.92
N ARG A 13 -9.87 -0.53 6.75
CA ARG A 13 -8.87 0.45 7.17
C ARG A 13 -8.04 0.98 6.01
N LEU A 14 -7.61 0.12 5.09
CA LEU A 14 -6.89 0.53 3.89
C LEU A 14 -7.80 1.29 2.93
N ALA A 15 -9.05 0.86 2.74
CA ALA A 15 -10.03 1.52 1.89
C ALA A 15 -10.34 2.96 2.36
N ALA A 16 -10.39 3.20 3.67
CA ALA A 16 -10.56 4.54 4.24
C ALA A 16 -9.41 5.50 3.92
N LEU A 17 -8.23 4.97 3.57
CA LEU A 17 -7.06 5.72 3.11
C LEU A 17 -6.97 5.79 1.58
N ASN A 18 -8.05 5.43 0.87
CA ASN A 18 -8.09 5.24 -0.59
C ASN A 18 -7.15 4.14 -1.13
N ILE A 19 -6.66 3.26 -0.27
CA ILE A 19 -5.82 2.11 -0.63
C ILE A 19 -6.74 0.92 -0.90
N ARG A 20 -7.10 0.71 -2.18
CA ARG A 20 -8.02 -0.36 -2.61
C ARG A 20 -7.61 -0.99 -3.94
N PRO A 21 -8.01 -2.24 -4.24
CA PRO A 21 -7.74 -2.86 -5.54
C PRO A 21 -8.15 -1.96 -6.72
N GLY A 22 -7.37 -1.99 -7.80
CA GLY A 22 -7.53 -1.09 -8.94
C GLY A 22 -6.88 0.28 -8.79
N LYS A 23 -6.44 0.68 -7.59
CA LYS A 23 -5.65 1.91 -7.42
C LYS A 23 -4.18 1.71 -7.79
N ARG A 24 -3.62 2.73 -8.45
CA ARG A 24 -2.18 2.89 -8.63
C ARG A 24 -1.59 3.47 -7.35
N ILE A 25 -0.51 2.88 -6.89
CA ILE A 25 0.23 3.33 -5.71
C ILE A 25 1.71 3.39 -6.06
N THR A 26 2.42 4.35 -5.49
CA THR A 26 3.89 4.45 -5.65
C THR A 26 4.54 4.23 -4.29
N LYS A 27 5.52 3.32 -4.22
CA LYS A 27 6.33 3.18 -3.00
C LYS A 27 7.30 4.36 -2.93
N VAL A 28 7.13 5.23 -1.93
CA VAL A 28 7.99 6.41 -1.74
C VAL A 28 9.22 6.05 -0.92
N SER A 29 9.04 5.34 0.21
CA SER A 29 10.16 4.95 1.07
C SER A 29 9.78 3.82 2.05
N SER A 30 10.80 3.23 2.65
CA SER A 30 10.66 2.31 3.79
C SER A 30 11.69 2.67 4.85
N MET A 31 11.26 2.83 6.11
CA MET A 31 12.13 3.22 7.22
C MET A 31 12.93 2.03 7.80
N LEU A 32 13.99 2.31 8.56
CA LEU A 32 14.86 1.33 9.24
C LEU A 32 14.04 0.38 10.16
N MET A 33 14.56 -0.83 10.42
CA MET A 33 13.92 -1.85 11.29
C MET A 33 12.52 -2.29 10.87
N ARG A 34 12.29 -2.42 9.54
CA ARG A 34 10.97 -2.78 8.96
C ARG A 34 9.89 -1.76 9.32
N GLY A 35 10.26 -0.49 9.46
CA GLY A 35 9.35 0.60 9.80
C GLY A 35 8.19 0.74 8.81
N PRO A 36 7.31 1.73 9.02
CA PRO A 36 6.18 1.93 8.14
C PRO A 36 6.64 2.12 6.69
N VAL A 37 5.85 1.60 5.76
CA VAL A 37 6.05 1.77 4.32
C VAL A 37 5.24 2.98 3.91
N THR A 38 5.92 4.00 3.40
CA THR A 38 5.27 5.19 2.86
C THR A 38 4.93 4.94 1.40
N ILE A 39 3.64 5.05 1.08
CA ILE A 39 3.13 4.97 -0.28
C ILE A 39 2.45 6.28 -0.66
N GLU A 40 2.46 6.61 -1.94
CA GLU A 40 1.64 7.66 -2.51
C GLU A 40 0.40 7.05 -3.17
N VAL A 41 -0.76 7.60 -2.84
CA VAL A 41 -2.08 7.30 -3.43
C VAL A 41 -2.77 8.62 -3.73
N ASP A 42 -3.23 8.82 -4.96
CA ASP A 42 -3.97 10.02 -5.37
C ASP A 42 -3.27 11.33 -4.92
N ARG A 43 -1.94 11.42 -5.10
CA ARG A 43 -1.07 12.56 -4.70
C ARG A 43 -0.95 12.80 -3.19
N THR A 44 -1.41 11.86 -2.37
CA THR A 44 -1.29 11.91 -0.91
C THR A 44 -0.32 10.83 -0.45
N GLN A 45 0.64 11.21 0.39
CA GLN A 45 1.56 10.25 1.00
C GLN A 45 0.99 9.72 2.32
N VAL A 46 0.93 8.40 2.43
CA VAL A 46 0.39 7.69 3.58
C VAL A 46 1.40 6.65 4.02
N ALA A 47 1.75 6.69 5.31
CA ALA A 47 2.58 5.68 5.95
C ALA A 47 1.68 4.57 6.49
N ILE A 48 1.87 3.33 6.00
CA ILE A 48 1.20 2.14 6.52
C ILE A 48 2.19 1.24 7.26
N GLY A 49 1.75 0.60 8.34
CA GLY A 49 2.61 -0.33 9.08
C GLY A 49 3.09 -1.48 8.18
N PHE A 50 4.31 -1.97 8.41
CA PHE A 50 4.91 -3.04 7.61
C PHE A 50 4.03 -4.30 7.49
N GLY A 51 3.35 -4.70 8.58
CA GLY A 51 2.43 -5.84 8.57
C GLY A 51 1.20 -5.64 7.67
N MET A 52 0.77 -4.39 7.46
CA MET A 52 -0.29 -4.06 6.51
C MET A 52 0.27 -4.04 5.09
N ALA A 53 1.43 -3.42 4.88
CA ALA A 53 2.09 -3.34 3.58
C ALA A 53 2.39 -4.73 2.99
N ASN A 54 2.83 -5.68 3.83
CA ASN A 54 3.13 -7.06 3.42
C ASN A 54 1.91 -7.86 2.94
N ARG A 55 0.70 -7.30 3.10
CA ARG A 55 -0.56 -7.90 2.66
C ARG A 55 -1.14 -7.22 1.42
N VAL A 56 -0.50 -6.19 0.90
CA VAL A 56 -0.94 -5.45 -0.29
C VAL A 56 -0.18 -6.00 -1.49
N ILE A 57 -0.90 -6.74 -2.35
CA ILE A 57 -0.34 -7.32 -3.56
C ILE A 57 -0.53 -6.34 -4.73
N VAL A 58 0.56 -6.05 -5.42
CA VAL A 58 0.58 -5.12 -6.54
C VAL A 58 1.23 -5.77 -7.76
N GLU A 59 0.76 -5.37 -8.93
CA GLU A 59 1.50 -5.51 -10.17
C GLU A 59 2.41 -4.30 -10.32
N LEU A 60 3.63 -4.52 -10.81
CA LEU A 60 4.56 -3.45 -11.13
C LEU A 60 4.16 -2.82 -12.47
N ASP A 61 4.24 -1.51 -12.55
CA ASP A 61 4.16 -0.82 -13.84
C ASP A 61 5.44 -1.07 -14.64
N GLU A 62 5.31 -1.29 -15.95
CA GLU A 62 6.45 -1.53 -16.84
C GLU A 62 7.48 -0.39 -16.86
N ALA A 63 7.06 0.83 -16.50
CA ALA A 63 7.92 2.00 -16.37
C ALA A 63 8.87 1.95 -15.16
N ALA A 64 8.75 0.97 -14.27
CA ALA A 64 9.54 0.85 -13.04
C ALA A 64 10.75 -0.12 -13.14
N LYS A 65 11.23 -0.40 -14.35
CA LYS A 65 12.49 -1.14 -14.58
C LYS A 65 13.72 -0.28 -14.34
#